data_AF-A0A1H6VLN6-F1
#
_entry.id   AF-A0A1H6VLN6-F1
#
_cell.length_a   1.000
_cell.length_b   1.000
_cell.length_c   1.000
_cell.angle_alpha   90.00
_cell.angle_beta   90.00
_cell.angle_gamma   90.00
#
_symmetry.space_group_name_H-M   'P 1'
#
loop_
_entity.id
_entity.type
_entity.pdbx_description
1 polymer ?
#
loop_
_entity_poly.entity_id
_entity_poly.type
_entity_poly.pdbx_seq_one_letter_code
_entity_poly.pdbx_strand_id
1 'polypeptide(L)' 'MKYIIGFIACVVVLTTALYIVLGFWDISLFDPQYLTNTYKTIGVIAVVAILLILIISFFFKANHKGYDTSKGNVAHPQK' A
#
# COMPACT_ATOMS: atom_id res chain seq x y z
N MET A 1 0.83 -14.01 8.69
CA MET A 1 0.87 -12.69 8.01
C MET A 1 0.59 -11.52 8.95
N LYS A 2 -0.53 -11.50 9.70
CA LYS A 2 -0.86 -10.41 10.64
C LYS A 2 0.26 -10.04 11.63
N TYR A 3 0.97 -11.04 12.18
CA TYR A 3 2.10 -10.83 13.09
C TYR A 3 3.33 -10.23 12.40
N ILE A 4 3.57 -10.58 11.12
CA ILE A 4 4.68 -10.05 10.34
C ILE A 4 4.44 -8.57 10.02
N ILE A 5 3.22 -8.22 9.61
CA ILE A 5 2.82 -6.84 9.36
C ILE A 5 2.92 -6.01 10.65
N GLY A 6 2.42 -6.55 11.77
CA GLY A 6 2.53 -5.90 13.08
C GLY A 6 3.98 -5.72 13.53
N PHE A 7 4.84 -6.72 13.29
CA PHE A 7 6.27 -6.63 13.59
C PHE A 7 6.96 -5.54 12.77
N ILE A 8 6.72 -5.50 11.45
CA ILE A 8 7.27 -4.45 10.57
C ILE A 8 6.81 -3.06 11.01
N ALA A 9 5.51 -2.90 11.30
CA ALA A 9 4.96 -1.63 11.78
C ALA A 9 5.62 -1.21 13.10
N CYS A 10 5.81 -2.15 14.03
CA CYS A 10 6.48 -1.89 15.30
C CYS A 10 7.93 -1.42 15.10
N VAL A 11 8.69 -2.10 14.23
CA VAL A 11 10.06 -1.71 13.89
C VAL A 11 10.11 -0.30 13.31
N VAL A 12 9.23 0.04 12.35
CA VAL A 12 9.17 1.38 11.74
C VAL A 12 8.87 2.47 12.78
N VAL A 13 7.94 2.20 13.71
CA VAL A 13 7.62 3.14 14.79
C VAL A 13 8.81 3.33 15.72
N LEU A 14 9.46 2.23 16.14
CA LEU A 14 10.60 2.28 17.04
C LEU A 14 11.81 2.99 16.42
N THR A 15 12.12 2.74 15.15
CA THR A 15 13.24 3.43 14.47
C THR A 15 12.94 4.92 14.27
N THR A 16 11.70 5.28 13.96
CA THR A 16 11.29 6.69 13.87
C THR A 16 11.39 7.39 15.23
N ALA A 17 10.93 6.74 16.30
CA ALA A 17 11.03 7.28 17.66
C ALA A 17 12.50 7.45 18.08
N LEU A 18 13.36 6.46 17.80
CA LEU A 18 14.80 6.55 18.06
C LEU A 18 15.43 7.72 17.32
N TYR A 19 15.10 7.92 16.04
CA TYR A 19 15.59 9.06 15.27
C TYR A 19 15.20 10.40 15.92
N ILE A 20 13.94 10.55 16.35
CA ILE A 20 13.47 11.78 17.02
C ILE A 20 14.21 12.00 18.34
N VAL A 21 14.37 10.93 19.15
CA VAL A 21 15.10 11.00 20.41
C VAL A 21 16.53 11.43 20.18
N LEU A 22 17.25 10.87 19.20
CA LEU A 22 18.61 11.30 18.86
C LEU A 22 18.66 12.78 18.44
N GLY A 23 17.63 13.26 17.74
CA GLY A 23 17.46 14.67 17.42
C GLY A 23 17.36 15.59 18.65
N PHE A 24 16.78 15.13 19.77
CA PHE A 24 16.78 15.91 21.03
C PHE A 24 18.17 16.06 21.66
N TRP A 25 19.13 15.21 21.27
CA TRP A 25 20.50 15.25 21.75
C TRP A 25 21.45 15.87 20.71
N ASP A 26 20.92 16.52 19.67
CA ASP A 26 21.66 17.06 18.52
C ASP A 26 22.51 16.00 17.79
N ILE A 27 22.16 14.72 17.91
CA ILE A 27 22.83 13.61 17.20
C ILE A 27 22.15 13.41 15.85
N SER A 28 22.83 13.77 14.78
CA SER A 28 22.37 13.55 13.41
C SER A 28 22.94 12.26 12.83
N LEU A 29 22.07 11.28 12.55
CA LEU A 29 22.47 10.03 11.88
C LEU A 29 22.62 10.20 10.36
N PHE A 30 21.85 11.11 9.77
CA PHE A 30 21.82 11.42 8.35
C PHE A 30 21.13 12.78 8.15
N ASP A 31 21.37 13.40 7.00
CA ASP A 31 20.74 14.67 6.65
C ASP A 31 19.20 14.57 6.76
N PRO A 32 18.52 15.48 7.49
CA PRO A 32 17.05 15.53 7.59
C PRO A 32 16.33 15.53 6.23
N GLN A 33 17.02 15.99 5.17
CA GLN A 33 16.51 15.92 3.81
C GLN A 33 16.24 14.48 3.34
N TYR A 34 17.06 13.51 3.76
CA TYR A 34 16.87 12.10 3.40
C TYR A 34 15.62 11.51 4.03
N LEU A 35 15.31 11.88 5.28
CA LEU A 35 14.09 11.45 5.94
C LEU A 35 12.85 12.02 5.24
N THR A 36 12.91 13.31 4.92
CA THR A 36 11.85 14.01 4.20
C THR A 36 11.60 13.37 2.83
N ASN A 37 12.67 13.07 2.09
CA ASN A 37 12.57 12.41 0.79
C ASN A 37 12.02 10.99 0.90
N THR A 38 12.39 10.25 1.96
CA THR A 38 11.85 8.92 2.24
C THR A 38 10.33 8.96 2.44
N TYR A 39 9.83 9.84 3.32
CA TYR A 39 8.39 9.96 3.54
C TYR A 39 7.64 10.43 2.31
N LYS A 40 8.19 11.37 1.53
CA LYS A 40 7.63 11.78 0.23
C LYS A 40 7.52 10.60 -0.72
N THR A 41 8.56 9.79 -0.83
CA THR A 41 8.61 8.62 -1.73
C THR A 41 7.56 7.59 -1.34
N ILE A 42 7.47 7.25 -0.05
CA ILE A 42 6.45 6.34 0.47
C ILE A 42 5.04 6.88 0.17
N GLY A 43 4.81 8.18 0.39
CA GLY A 43 3.54 8.83 0.08
C GLY A 43 3.16 8.73 -1.40
N VAL A 44 4.11 9.02 -2.31
CA VAL A 44 3.88 8.88 -3.75
C VAL A 44 3.55 7.43 -4.13
N ILE A 45 4.32 6.46 -3.63
CA ILE A 45 4.06 5.03 -3.90
C ILE A 45 2.67 4.63 -3.42
N ALA A 46 2.27 5.06 -2.21
CA ALA A 46 0.95 4.76 -1.66
C ALA A 46 -0.18 5.34 -2.52
N VAL A 47 -0.06 6.60 -2.95
CA VAL A 47 -1.04 7.26 -3.83
C VAL A 47 -1.13 6.55 -5.18
N VAL A 48 0.00 6.26 -5.82
CA VAL A 48 0.04 5.54 -7.10
C VAL A 48 -0.58 4.15 -6.97
N ALA A 49 -0.29 3.41 -5.90
CA ALA A 49 -0.86 2.11 -5.65
C ALA A 49 -2.40 2.17 -5.51
N ILE A 50 -2.92 3.14 -4.76
CA ILE A 50 -4.37 3.37 -4.62
C ILE A 50 -5.00 3.68 -5.98
N LEU A 51 -4.39 4.58 -6.77
CA LEU A 51 -4.88 4.92 -8.10
C LEU A 51 -4.93 3.70 -9.02
N LEU A 52 -3.89 2.87 -9.01
CA LEU A 52 -3.87 1.62 -9.79
C LEU A 52 -5.00 0.67 -9.37
N ILE A 53 -5.23 0.49 -8.06
CA ILE A 53 -6.34 -0.33 -7.55
C ILE A 53 -7.68 0.20 -8.06
N LEU A 54 -7.88 1.52 -8.03
CA LEU A 54 -9.11 2.15 -8.51
C LEU A 54 -9.29 1.97 -10.03
N ILE A 55 -8.24 2.21 -10.82
CA ILE A 55 -8.25 2.04 -12.28
C ILE A 55 -8.57 0.60 -12.64
N ILE A 56 -7.89 -0.37 -12.02
CA ILE A 56 -8.13 -1.80 -12.26
C ILE A 56 -9.57 -2.16 -11.87
N SER A 57 -10.02 -1.70 -10.70
CA SER A 57 -11.38 -1.96 -10.23
C SER A 57 -12.46 -1.29 -11.09
N PHE A 58 -12.14 -0.22 -11.82
CA PHE A 58 -13.08 0.46 -12.70
C PHE A 58 -13.13 -0.19 -14.09
N PHE A 59 -11.97 -0.43 -14.72
CA PHE A 59 -11.89 -0.97 -16.09
C PHE A 59 -12.02 -2.49 -16.17
N PHE A 60 -11.49 -3.21 -15.18
CA PHE A 60 -11.47 -4.68 -15.16
C PHE A 60 -12.49 -5.26 -14.19
N LYS A 61 -13.45 -4.46 -13.71
CA LYS A 61 -14.62 -5.03 -13.01
C LYS A 61 -15.29 -5.99 -13.97
N ALA A 62 -15.21 -7.29 -13.67
CA ALA A 62 -15.85 -8.32 -14.47
C ALA A 62 -17.35 -8.02 -14.52
N ASN A 63 -17.80 -7.43 -15.63
CA ASN A 63 -19.21 -7.41 -15.95
C ASN A 63 -19.58 -8.85 -16.31
N HIS A 64 -20.00 -9.64 -15.32
CA HIS A 64 -20.78 -10.86 -15.56
C HIS A 64 -22.15 -10.55 -16.19
N LYS A 65 -22.43 -9.26 -16.42
CA LYS A 65 -23.59 -8.73 -17.11
C LYS A 65 -23.62 -9.31 -18.53
N GLY A 66 -24.44 -10.36 -18.70
CA GLY A 66 -24.57 -11.09 -19.96
C GLY A 66 -24.15 -12.56 -19.90
N TYR A 67 -23.66 -13.07 -18.76
CA TYR A 67 -23.34 -14.49 -18.60
C TYR A 67 -24.09 -15.13 -17.41
N ASP A 68 -24.62 -16.33 -17.64
CA ASP A 68 -25.31 -17.13 -16.63
C ASP A 68 -24.30 -17.77 -15.66
N THR A 69 -24.30 -17.31 -14.41
CA THR A 69 -23.40 -17.78 -13.35
C THR A 69 -23.86 -19.10 -12.71
N SER A 70 -25.03 -19.62 -13.08
CA SER A 70 -25.58 -20.89 -12.54
C SER A 70 -25.08 -22.14 -13.28
N LYS A 71 -24.51 -21.97 -14.48
CA LYS A 71 -23.96 -23.08 -15.29
C LYS A 71 -22.44 -23.12 -15.21
N GLY A 72 -21.90 -24.25 -14.78
CA GLY A 72 -20.46 -24.54 -14.83
C GLY A 72 -19.96 -24.91 -16.24
N ASN A 73 -18.64 -24.96 -16.38
CA ASN A 73 -17.83 -25.38 -17.55
C ASN A 73 -17.64 -24.39 -18.70
N VAL A 74 -18.66 -23.66 -19.17
CA VAL A 74 -18.55 -22.79 -20.35
C VAL A 74 -19.32 -21.50 -20.12
N ALA A 75 -18.84 -20.37 -20.66
CA ALA A 75 -19.51 -19.09 -20.57
C ALA A 75 -20.84 -19.13 -21.37
N HIS A 76 -21.97 -19.11 -20.67
CA HIS A 76 -23.31 -19.15 -21.29
C HIS A 76 -23.91 -17.73 -21.33
N PRO A 77 -24.33 -17.20 -22.49
CA PRO A 77 -24.99 -15.90 -22.53
C PRO A 77 -26.34 -15.94 -21.79
N GLN A 78 -26.64 -14.91 -20.99
CA GLN A 78 -27.96 -14.70 -20.39
C GLN A 78 -28.96 -14.40 -21.52
N LYS A 79 -30.01 -15.23 -21.64
CA LYS A 79 -31.18 -14.94 -22.46
C LYS A 79 -32.07 -13.90 -21.79
#